data_AF-A0A2A2GQA1-F1
#
_entry.id   AF-A0A2A2GQA1-F1
#
_cell.length_a   1.000
_cell.length_b   1.000
_cell.length_c   1.000
_cell.angle_alpha   90.00
_cell.angle_beta   90.00
_cell.angle_gamma   90.00
#
_symmetry.space_group_name_H-M   'P 1'
#
loop_
_entity.id
_entity.type
_entity.pdbx_description
1 polymer ?
#
loop_
_entity_poly.entity_id
_entity_poly.type
_entity_poly.pdbx_seq_one_letter_code
_entity_poly.pdbx_strand_id
1 'polypeptide(L)'
;MMTTTPLFTATPMVRGRRVFLAGIDWLPVTLRAGKNVKSEARRRGADRVVSYRYRDSQKNPQWVMGLVNWAKLALPKGCKDGYALALLIVRQLKGSGYAIIALDNARYGFVSSIDGVLINDVVGDKVAIAQAQKNFLQFNREPEGGWQIFAPADWNVTDSQPFDLDGLLAGLRFPASARFQATSRKRRFLGLFTLCCLIS
;
A
#
# COMPACT_ATOMS: atom_id res chain seq x y z
N MET A 1 -7.05 23.76 -20.73
CA MET A 1 -7.29 22.41 -20.15
C MET A 1 -6.82 22.42 -18.70
N MET A 2 -7.72 22.36 -17.74
CA MET A 2 -7.33 22.11 -16.34
C MET A 2 -6.89 20.65 -16.23
N THR A 3 -5.59 20.40 -16.10
CA THR A 3 -5.08 19.10 -15.67
C THR A 3 -5.39 18.95 -14.18
N THR A 4 -6.53 18.33 -13.86
CA THR A 4 -6.81 17.84 -12.51
C THR A 4 -5.67 16.90 -12.14
N THR A 5 -4.78 17.35 -11.27
CA THR A 5 -3.70 16.49 -10.78
C THR A 5 -4.36 15.32 -10.06
N PRO A 6 -4.10 14.05 -10.42
CA PRO A 6 -4.70 12.92 -9.74
C PRO A 6 -4.37 13.03 -8.24
N LEU A 7 -5.42 13.05 -7.42
CA LEU A 7 -5.28 13.10 -5.99
C LEU A 7 -5.05 11.66 -5.52
N PHE A 8 -3.79 11.23 -5.47
CA PHE A 8 -3.45 9.97 -4.81
C PHE A 8 -3.73 10.11 -3.31
N THR A 9 -4.87 9.58 -2.87
CA THR A 9 -5.30 9.60 -1.47
C THR A 9 -4.84 8.34 -0.75
N ALA A 10 -4.49 8.46 0.52
CA ALA A 10 -4.21 7.32 1.39
C ALA A 10 -4.50 7.72 2.83
N THR A 11 -4.98 6.77 3.63
CA THR A 11 -5.22 6.97 5.06
C THR A 11 -3.98 6.57 5.86
N PRO A 12 -3.34 7.50 6.57
CA PRO A 12 -2.14 7.19 7.35
C PRO A 12 -2.47 6.67 8.75
N MET A 13 -1.78 5.60 9.13
CA MET A 13 -1.67 5.12 10.51
C MET A 13 -0.24 5.33 10.99
N VAL A 14 -0.05 6.17 12.00
CA VAL A 14 1.28 6.48 12.55
C VAL A 14 1.56 5.60 13.76
N ARG A 15 2.75 4.99 13.80
CA ARG A 15 3.31 4.29 14.97
C ARG A 15 4.76 4.71 15.16
N GLY A 16 5.01 5.56 16.15
CA GLY A 16 6.31 6.20 16.35
C GLY A 16 6.74 7.00 15.12
N ARG A 17 7.86 6.61 14.48
CA ARG A 17 8.40 7.27 13.28
C ARG A 17 7.97 6.63 11.95
N ARG A 18 7.14 5.59 12.03
CA ARG A 18 6.68 4.80 10.89
C ARG A 18 5.25 5.17 10.54
N VAL A 19 4.95 5.10 9.25
CA VAL A 19 3.62 5.36 8.71
C VAL A 19 3.19 4.17 7.88
N PHE A 20 1.98 3.67 8.13
CA PHE A 20 1.35 2.61 7.37
C PHE A 20 0.17 3.22 6.62
N LEU A 21 0.14 3.05 5.30
CA LEU A 21 -0.85 3.68 4.44
C LEU A 21 -1.85 2.63 3.97
N ALA A 22 -3.14 2.92 4.17
CA ALA A 22 -4.28 2.14 3.68
C ALA A 22 -5.04 2.92 2.60
N GLY A 23 -5.76 2.21 1.74
CA GLY A 23 -6.55 2.82 0.66
C GLY A 23 -5.68 3.41 -0.44
N ILE A 24 -4.61 2.69 -0.83
CA ILE A 24 -3.67 3.15 -1.85
C ILE A 24 -4.27 2.91 -3.24
N ASP A 25 -4.08 3.87 -4.15
CA ASP A 25 -4.38 3.69 -5.57
C ASP A 25 -3.37 2.74 -6.23
N TRP A 26 -3.80 1.51 -6.49
CA TRP A 26 -3.01 0.47 -7.16
C TRP A 26 -3.24 0.50 -8.66
N LEU A 27 -2.15 0.58 -9.43
CA LEU A 27 -2.20 0.69 -10.89
C LEU A 27 -1.36 -0.40 -11.54
N PRO A 28 -1.94 -1.20 -12.46
CA PRO A 28 -1.14 -2.09 -13.29
C PRO A 28 -0.21 -1.27 -14.19
N VAL A 29 1.01 -1.76 -14.39
CA VAL A 29 1.99 -1.13 -15.27
C VAL A 29 2.63 -2.14 -16.19
N THR A 30 3.02 -1.66 -17.37
CA THR A 30 3.77 -2.49 -18.32
C THR A 30 5.11 -2.91 -17.72
N LEU A 31 5.66 -4.05 -18.17
CA LEU A 31 6.99 -4.52 -17.77
C LEU A 31 8.07 -3.44 -17.90
N ARG A 32 8.04 -2.64 -18.97
CA ARG A 32 8.99 -1.55 -19.21
C ARG A 32 8.86 -0.45 -18.16
N ALA A 33 7.63 -0.08 -17.80
CA ALA A 33 7.35 0.90 -16.76
C ALA A 33 7.70 0.37 -15.36
N GLY A 34 7.45 -0.91 -15.07
CA GLY A 34 7.83 -1.58 -13.83
C GLY A 34 9.35 -1.52 -13.56
N LYS A 35 10.17 -1.74 -14.59
CA LYS A 35 11.64 -1.57 -14.49
C LYS A 35 12.07 -0.13 -14.15
N ASN A 36 11.21 0.86 -14.41
CA ASN A 36 11.46 2.29 -14.19
C ASN A 36 10.40 2.93 -13.28
N VAL A 37 9.92 2.18 -12.28
CA VAL A 37 8.72 2.53 -11.50
C VAL A 37 8.78 3.94 -10.88
N LYS A 38 9.95 4.39 -10.41
CA LYS A 38 10.12 5.76 -9.85
C LYS A 38 9.92 6.86 -10.88
N SER A 39 10.35 6.61 -12.13
CA SER A 39 10.17 7.57 -13.22
C SER A 39 8.71 7.63 -13.64
N GLU A 40 8.04 6.49 -13.71
CA GLU A 40 6.61 6.41 -14.03
C GLU A 40 5.75 7.06 -12.94
N ALA A 41 6.05 6.78 -11.68
CA ALA A 41 5.38 7.43 -10.55
C ALA A 41 5.51 8.96 -10.60
N ARG A 42 6.71 9.48 -10.90
CA ARG A 42 6.93 10.93 -11.06
C ARG A 42 6.13 11.50 -12.23
N ARG A 43 6.09 10.82 -13.37
CA ARG A 43 5.30 11.24 -14.54
C ARG A 43 3.81 11.38 -14.19
N ARG A 44 3.33 10.55 -13.26
CA ARG A 44 1.95 10.59 -12.74
C ARG A 44 1.75 11.58 -11.60
N GLY A 45 2.81 12.28 -11.16
CA GLY A 45 2.74 13.31 -10.13
C GLY A 45 2.98 12.81 -8.71
N ALA A 46 3.32 11.53 -8.49
CA ALA A 46 3.56 10.98 -7.16
C ALA A 46 4.99 11.25 -6.65
N ASP A 47 5.13 11.53 -5.36
CA ASP A 47 6.42 11.73 -4.69
C ASP A 47 6.96 10.45 -3.99
N ARG A 48 6.08 9.46 -3.80
CA ARG A 48 6.39 8.13 -3.28
C ARG A 48 5.74 7.05 -4.14
N VAL A 49 6.43 5.92 -4.23
CA VAL A 49 5.93 4.73 -4.90
C VAL A 49 6.32 3.47 -4.16
N VAL A 50 5.41 2.51 -4.11
CA VAL A 50 5.67 1.11 -3.77
C VAL A 50 5.30 0.28 -5.00
N SER A 51 5.92 -0.86 -5.20
CA SER A 51 5.52 -1.77 -6.25
C SER A 51 5.74 -3.22 -5.85
N TYR A 52 4.94 -4.09 -6.45
CA TYR A 52 5.12 -5.53 -6.36
C TYR A 52 4.89 -6.15 -7.74
N ARG A 53 5.36 -7.40 -7.86
CA ARG A 53 5.24 -8.21 -9.07
C ARG A 53 4.57 -9.52 -8.69
N TYR A 54 3.64 -9.97 -9.52
CA TYR A 54 3.03 -11.29 -9.40
C TYR A 54 3.03 -11.99 -10.77
N ARG A 55 2.57 -13.23 -10.82
CA ARG A 55 2.32 -13.95 -12.07
C ARG A 55 0.83 -14.19 -12.19
N ASP A 56 0.25 -13.89 -13.35
CA ASP A 56 -1.15 -14.23 -13.61
C ASP A 56 -1.36 -15.73 -13.81
N SER A 57 -2.59 -16.15 -14.08
CA SER A 57 -2.97 -17.54 -14.32
C SER A 57 -2.25 -18.17 -15.51
N GLN A 58 -1.80 -17.35 -16.48
CA GLN A 58 -0.99 -17.77 -17.63
C GLN A 58 0.52 -17.72 -17.34
N LYS A 59 0.91 -17.50 -16.08
CA LYS A 59 2.29 -17.37 -15.60
C LYS A 59 3.04 -16.16 -16.14
N ASN A 60 2.36 -15.20 -16.77
CA ASN A 60 2.98 -13.99 -17.27
C ASN A 60 3.29 -13.02 -16.12
N PRO A 61 4.45 -12.36 -16.11
CA PRO A 61 4.82 -11.44 -15.04
C PRO A 61 4.03 -10.14 -15.14
N GLN A 62 3.25 -9.86 -14.11
CA GLN A 62 2.48 -8.63 -13.95
C GLN A 62 3.13 -7.70 -12.94
N TRP A 63 3.09 -6.40 -13.20
CA TRP A 63 3.62 -5.36 -12.32
C TRP A 63 2.52 -4.43 -11.87
N VAL A 64 2.53 -4.10 -10.58
CA VAL A 64 1.58 -3.16 -9.98
C VAL A 64 2.36 -2.15 -9.16
N MET A 65 1.95 -0.88 -9.22
CA MET A 65 2.49 0.18 -8.39
C MET A 65 1.40 0.83 -7.55
N GLY A 66 1.72 1.15 -6.31
CA GLY A 66 0.94 2.01 -5.44
C GLY A 66 1.56 3.39 -5.39
N LEU A 67 0.76 4.43 -5.62
CA LEU A 67 1.21 5.82 -5.70
C LEU A 67 0.71 6.65 -4.53
N VAL A 68 1.56 7.55 -4.04
CA VAL A 68 1.22 8.46 -2.93
C VAL A 68 1.85 9.82 -3.12
N ASN A 69 1.11 10.86 -2.75
CA ASN A 69 1.61 12.22 -2.53
C ASN A 69 1.90 12.43 -1.05
N TRP A 70 3.03 11.94 -0.58
CA TRP A 70 3.47 11.96 0.81
C TRP A 70 3.52 13.36 1.40
N ALA A 71 3.96 14.35 0.62
CA ALA A 71 3.99 15.75 1.04
C ALA A 71 2.60 16.33 1.30
N LYS A 72 1.53 15.73 0.73
CA LYS A 72 0.14 16.12 0.98
C LYS A 72 -0.48 15.37 2.17
N LEU A 73 0.20 14.36 2.71
CA LEU A 73 -0.24 13.69 3.93
C LEU A 73 0.10 14.58 5.13
N ALA A 74 -0.87 14.85 5.99
CA ALA A 74 -0.69 15.59 7.24
C ALA A 74 0.05 14.75 8.31
N LEU A 75 1.31 14.41 8.03
CA LEU A 75 2.12 13.53 8.87
C LEU A 75 2.93 14.30 9.91
N PRO A 76 3.13 13.73 11.12
CA PRO A 76 4.05 14.30 12.11
C PRO A 76 5.48 14.43 11.57
N LYS A 77 6.19 15.47 12.02
CA LYS A 77 7.60 15.69 11.65
C LYS A 77 8.46 14.46 11.97
N GLY A 78 9.36 14.11 11.06
CA GLY A 78 10.31 13.01 11.26
C GLY A 78 9.81 11.62 10.83
N CYS A 79 8.55 11.50 10.42
CA CYS A 79 7.99 10.31 9.77
C CYS A 79 8.55 10.16 8.35
N LYS A 80 9.47 9.21 8.15
CA LYS A 80 10.16 9.00 6.85
C LYS A 80 10.00 7.59 6.29
N ASP A 81 9.62 6.64 7.14
CA ASP A 81 9.48 5.23 6.80
C ASP A 81 8.01 4.91 6.57
N GLY A 82 7.64 4.78 5.30
CA GLY A 82 6.29 4.47 4.86
C GLY A 82 6.15 3.04 4.36
N TYR A 83 5.04 2.39 4.71
CA TYR A 83 4.69 1.05 4.25
C TYR A 83 3.26 0.99 3.74
N ALA A 84 3.02 0.22 2.69
CA ALA A 84 1.68 -0.12 2.23
C ALA A 84 1.08 -1.18 3.14
N LEU A 85 0.03 -0.81 3.87
CA LEU A 85 -0.60 -1.68 4.86
C LEU A 85 -1.18 -2.93 4.20
N ALA A 86 -1.84 -2.77 3.05
CA ALA A 86 -2.41 -3.89 2.30
C ALA A 86 -1.37 -4.97 1.97
N LEU A 87 -0.16 -4.60 1.57
CA LEU A 87 0.91 -5.58 1.28
C LEU A 87 1.44 -6.31 2.52
N LEU A 88 1.27 -5.73 3.72
CA LEU A 88 1.57 -6.43 4.97
C LEU A 88 0.45 -7.42 5.32
N ILE A 89 -0.80 -7.01 5.13
CA ILE A 89 -1.99 -7.82 5.41
C ILE A 89 -2.11 -9.01 4.45
N VAL A 90 -1.87 -8.81 3.16
CA VAL A 90 -1.89 -9.88 2.15
C VAL A 90 -0.96 -11.05 2.54
N ARG A 91 0.17 -10.76 3.19
CA ARG A 91 1.08 -11.81 3.68
C ARG A 91 0.48 -12.62 4.84
N GLN A 92 -0.40 -12.01 5.64
CA GLN A 92 -1.11 -12.68 6.72
C GLN A 92 -2.31 -13.49 6.23
N LEU A 93 -2.91 -13.09 5.10
CA LEU A 93 -3.98 -13.85 4.43
C LEU A 93 -3.49 -15.19 3.85
N LYS A 94 -2.16 -15.38 3.71
CA LYS A 94 -1.51 -16.63 3.27
C LYS A 94 -2.05 -17.23 1.95
N GLY A 95 -2.68 -16.43 1.09
CA GLY A 95 -3.27 -16.89 -0.17
C GLY A 95 -4.50 -16.09 -0.53
N SER A 96 -5.66 -16.73 -0.44
CA SER A 96 -6.96 -16.19 -0.86
C SER A 96 -7.84 -15.87 0.35
N GLY A 97 -8.30 -14.63 0.46
CA GLY A 97 -9.00 -14.18 1.66
C GLY A 97 -9.22 -12.68 1.69
N TYR A 98 -9.76 -12.20 2.82
CA TYR A 98 -9.90 -10.78 3.07
C TYR A 98 -9.81 -10.46 4.57
N ALA A 99 -9.45 -9.21 4.84
CA ALA A 99 -9.42 -8.63 6.17
C ALA A 99 -10.21 -7.33 6.20
N ILE A 100 -11.13 -7.22 7.16
CA ILE A 100 -11.74 -5.97 7.60
C ILE A 100 -10.98 -5.52 8.84
N ILE A 101 -10.48 -4.29 8.85
CA ILE A 101 -9.69 -3.74 9.95
C ILE A 101 -10.25 -2.40 10.39
N ALA A 102 -10.34 -2.17 11.70
CA ALA A 102 -10.62 -0.83 12.22
C ALA A 102 -9.35 0.03 12.08
N LEU A 103 -9.46 1.19 11.42
CA LEU A 103 -8.37 2.15 11.28
C LEU A 103 -8.45 3.24 12.35
N ASP A 104 -9.67 3.65 12.66
CA ASP A 104 -10.05 4.53 13.76
C ASP A 104 -11.52 4.26 14.14
N ASN A 105 -12.13 5.15 14.95
CA ASN A 105 -13.48 4.98 15.47
C ASN A 105 -14.60 5.05 14.39
N ALA A 106 -14.31 5.56 13.19
CA ALA A 106 -15.30 5.78 12.14
C ALA A 106 -14.97 5.06 10.83
N ARG A 107 -13.69 4.72 10.61
CA ARG A 107 -13.21 4.18 9.34
C ARG A 107 -12.62 2.78 9.49
N TYR A 108 -12.91 1.97 8.48
CA TYR A 108 -12.42 0.62 8.32
C TYR A 108 -11.64 0.50 7.01
N GLY A 109 -10.66 -0.40 7.00
CA GLY A 109 -9.97 -0.85 5.80
C GLY A 109 -10.52 -2.20 5.36
N PHE A 110 -10.65 -2.42 4.06
CA PHE A 110 -10.90 -3.73 3.46
C PHE A 110 -9.77 -4.07 2.51
N VAL A 111 -9.06 -5.13 2.86
CA VAL A 111 -7.96 -5.67 2.07
C VAL A 111 -8.30 -7.09 1.68
N SER A 112 -8.20 -7.42 0.40
CA SER A 112 -8.43 -8.80 -0.06
C SER A 112 -7.37 -9.26 -1.03
N SER A 113 -7.16 -10.58 -1.08
CA SER A 113 -6.25 -11.23 -2.01
C SER A 113 -6.82 -12.49 -2.62
N ILE A 114 -6.32 -12.83 -3.80
CA ILE A 114 -6.52 -14.12 -4.48
C ILE A 114 -5.15 -14.65 -4.86
N ASP A 115 -4.82 -15.85 -4.42
CA ASP A 115 -3.54 -16.51 -4.62
C ASP A 115 -2.34 -15.62 -4.21
N GLY A 116 -2.53 -14.85 -3.12
CA GLY A 116 -1.54 -13.90 -2.61
C GLY A 116 -1.38 -12.61 -3.43
N VAL A 117 -2.20 -12.41 -4.46
CA VAL A 117 -2.27 -11.17 -5.24
C VAL A 117 -3.29 -10.24 -4.60
N LEU A 118 -2.86 -9.03 -4.25
CA LEU A 118 -3.75 -7.98 -3.75
C LEU A 118 -4.83 -7.64 -4.79
N ILE A 119 -6.10 -7.67 -4.37
CA ILE A 119 -7.27 -7.35 -5.20
C ILE A 119 -7.92 -6.04 -4.75
N ASN A 120 -8.18 -5.89 -3.45
CA ASN A 120 -8.77 -4.67 -2.89
C ASN A 120 -7.86 -4.08 -1.80
N ASP A 121 -7.78 -2.75 -1.78
CA ASP A 121 -7.22 -1.94 -0.70
C ASP A 121 -8.06 -0.68 -0.62
N VAL A 122 -9.14 -0.72 0.16
CA VAL A 122 -10.13 0.36 0.23
C VAL A 122 -10.35 0.79 1.68
N VAL A 123 -10.67 2.06 1.87
CA VAL A 123 -10.99 2.65 3.18
C VAL A 123 -12.32 3.36 3.10
N GLY A 124 -13.17 3.15 4.11
CA GLY A 124 -14.50 3.75 4.16
C GLY A 124 -15.16 3.56 5.52
N ASP A 125 -16.41 3.98 5.64
CA ASP A 125 -17.23 3.65 6.80
C ASP A 125 -17.70 2.18 6.77
N LYS A 126 -18.46 1.77 7.79
CA LYS A 126 -18.96 0.40 7.93
C LYS A 126 -19.83 -0.02 6.72
N VAL A 127 -20.64 0.88 6.16
CA VAL A 127 -21.54 0.58 5.03
C VAL A 127 -20.75 0.39 3.75
N ALA A 128 -19.82 1.30 3.45
CA ALA A 128 -18.96 1.22 2.28
C ALA A 128 -18.11 -0.06 2.28
N ILE A 129 -17.59 -0.44 3.45
CA ILE A 129 -16.74 -1.62 3.59
C ILE A 129 -17.55 -2.92 3.53
N ALA A 130 -18.76 -2.96 4.08
CA ALA A 130 -19.68 -4.08 3.87
C ALA A 130 -20.03 -4.26 2.37
N GLN A 131 -20.23 -3.16 1.64
CA GLN A 131 -20.48 -3.22 0.20
C GLN A 131 -19.25 -3.70 -0.58
N ALA A 132 -18.04 -3.25 -0.21
CA ALA A 132 -16.80 -3.72 -0.83
C ALA A 132 -16.60 -5.23 -0.61
N GLN A 133 -16.84 -5.72 0.61
CA GLN A 133 -16.83 -7.15 0.94
C GLN A 133 -17.83 -7.93 0.09
N LYS A 134 -19.09 -7.48 0.03
CA LYS A 134 -20.13 -8.11 -0.78
C LYS A 134 -19.73 -8.22 -2.25
N ASN A 135 -19.21 -7.12 -2.83
CA ASN A 135 -18.76 -7.11 -4.22
C ASN A 135 -17.60 -8.10 -4.42
N PHE A 136 -16.62 -8.12 -3.52
CA PHE A 136 -15.51 -9.06 -3.61
C PHE A 136 -16.00 -10.52 -3.63
N LEU A 137 -16.89 -10.90 -2.71
CA LEU A 137 -17.43 -12.27 -2.65
C LEU A 137 -18.33 -12.61 -3.84
N GLN A 138 -19.05 -11.64 -4.39
CA GLN A 138 -19.90 -11.85 -5.57
C GLN A 138 -19.09 -12.12 -6.84
N PHE A 139 -17.97 -11.42 -7.03
CA PHE A 139 -17.18 -11.51 -8.27
C PHE A 139 -16.08 -12.57 -8.23
N ASN A 140 -15.79 -13.15 -7.08
CA ASN A 140 -14.68 -14.10 -6.93
C ASN A 140 -15.20 -15.43 -6.38
N ARG A 141 -14.84 -16.52 -7.06
CA ARG A 141 -15.17 -17.86 -6.61
C ARG A 141 -14.38 -18.20 -5.36
N GLU A 142 -15.04 -18.85 -4.42
CA GLU A 142 -14.38 -19.37 -3.22
C GLU A 142 -13.25 -20.35 -3.60
N PRO A 143 -12.03 -20.17 -3.04
CA PRO A 143 -10.90 -21.05 -3.30
C PRO A 143 -11.12 -22.43 -2.64
N GLU A 144 -10.37 -23.42 -3.11
CA GLU A 144 -10.27 -24.71 -2.42
C GLU A 144 -9.72 -24.50 -0.99
N GLY A 145 -10.43 -25.03 0.02
CA GLY A 145 -10.12 -24.80 1.43
C GLY A 145 -10.78 -23.57 2.04
N GLY A 146 -11.59 -22.83 1.28
CA GLY A 146 -12.38 -21.71 1.77
C GLY A 146 -11.59 -20.41 1.92
N TRP A 147 -12.31 -19.33 2.21
CA TRP A 147 -11.68 -18.03 2.42
C TRP A 147 -10.92 -17.95 3.76
N GLN A 148 -9.71 -17.36 3.75
CA GLN A 148 -9.11 -16.85 4.98
C GLN A 148 -9.77 -15.52 5.34
N ILE A 149 -10.58 -15.51 6.40
CA ILE A 149 -11.38 -14.34 6.77
C ILE A 149 -10.87 -13.73 8.07
N PHE A 150 -10.61 -12.43 8.03
CA PHE A 150 -10.43 -11.63 9.24
C PHE A 150 -11.45 -10.51 9.32
N ALA A 151 -12.10 -10.35 10.47
CA ALA A 151 -13.00 -9.24 10.73
C ALA A 151 -13.11 -8.98 12.24
N PRO A 152 -13.41 -7.74 12.66
CA PRO A 152 -13.75 -7.48 14.05
C PRO A 152 -15.05 -8.22 14.44
N ALA A 153 -15.19 -8.61 15.70
CA ALA A 153 -16.31 -9.44 16.15
C ALA A 153 -17.69 -8.80 15.89
N ASP A 154 -17.80 -7.48 15.97
CA ASP A 154 -19.04 -6.72 15.75
C ASP A 154 -19.49 -6.65 14.28
N TRP A 155 -18.74 -7.28 13.36
CA TRP A 155 -19.12 -7.46 11.97
C TRP A 155 -19.92 -8.74 11.74
N ASN A 156 -19.96 -9.66 12.71
CA ASN A 156 -20.74 -10.91 12.67
C ASN A 156 -20.50 -11.71 11.38
N VAL A 157 -19.26 -11.76 10.90
CA VAL A 157 -18.88 -12.55 9.72
C VAL A 157 -18.56 -13.97 10.16
N THR A 158 -19.29 -14.95 9.65
CA THR A 158 -19.09 -16.37 9.92
C THR A 158 -17.66 -16.80 9.60
N ASP A 159 -17.07 -17.65 10.45
CA ASP A 159 -15.70 -18.20 10.33
C ASP A 159 -14.57 -17.14 10.30
N SER A 160 -14.89 -15.89 10.62
CA SER A 160 -13.88 -14.84 10.76
C SER A 160 -13.17 -14.90 12.10
N GLN A 161 -11.91 -14.48 12.09
CA GLN A 161 -11.13 -14.24 13.30
C GLN A 161 -10.69 -12.77 13.38
N PRO A 162 -10.49 -12.20 14.57
CA PRO A 162 -10.01 -10.83 14.69
C PRO A 162 -8.62 -10.67 14.07
N PHE A 163 -8.40 -9.56 13.37
CA PHE A 163 -7.08 -9.20 12.84
C PHE A 163 -6.27 -8.47 13.92
N ASP A 164 -5.13 -9.02 14.34
CA ASP A 164 -4.20 -8.34 15.25
C ASP A 164 -3.39 -7.26 14.52
N LEU A 165 -4.04 -6.11 14.29
CA LEU A 165 -3.43 -4.98 13.60
C LEU A 165 -2.30 -4.36 14.43
N ASP A 166 -2.51 -4.17 15.74
CA ASP A 166 -1.49 -3.54 16.59
C ASP A 166 -0.25 -4.41 16.73
N GLY A 167 -0.38 -5.74 16.88
CA GLY A 167 0.73 -6.66 16.86
C GLY A 167 1.49 -6.66 15.54
N LEU A 168 0.78 -6.63 14.40
CA LEU A 168 1.40 -6.47 13.08
C LEU A 168 2.23 -5.18 13.01
N LEU A 169 1.68 -4.05 13.45
CA LEU A 169 2.32 -2.74 13.34
C LEU A 169 3.41 -2.48 14.39
N ALA A 170 3.40 -3.22 15.51
CA ALA A 170 4.45 -3.21 16.53
C ALA A 170 5.74 -3.91 16.08
N GLY A 171 5.71 -4.65 14.97
CA GLY A 171 6.86 -5.38 14.43
C GLY A 171 8.13 -4.54 14.29
N LEU A 172 9.29 -5.13 14.60
CA LEU A 172 10.59 -4.44 14.52
C LEU A 172 11.08 -4.24 13.09
N ARG A 173 10.71 -5.15 12.17
CA ARG A 173 11.13 -5.14 10.77
C ARG A 173 9.94 -5.43 9.86
N PHE A 174 9.91 -4.73 8.74
CA PHE A 174 8.89 -4.90 7.70
C PHE A 174 9.55 -5.29 6.38
N PRO A 175 8.86 -6.06 5.52
CA PRO A 175 9.40 -6.45 4.24
C PRO A 175 9.65 -5.24 3.34
N ALA A 176 10.79 -5.25 2.65
CA ALA A 176 11.16 -4.18 1.72
C ALA A 176 10.14 -4.02 0.58
N SER A 177 9.44 -5.09 0.20
CA SER A 177 8.39 -5.08 -0.83
C SER A 177 7.17 -4.23 -0.47
N ALA A 178 6.92 -3.98 0.83
CA ALA A 178 5.85 -3.11 1.28
C ALA A 178 6.29 -1.65 1.45
N ARG A 179 7.60 -1.36 1.37
CA ARG A 179 8.15 -0.04 1.71
C ARG A 179 8.03 0.95 0.55
N PHE A 180 7.51 2.13 0.82
CA PHE A 180 7.49 3.24 -0.12
C PHE A 180 8.89 3.80 -0.36
N GLN A 181 9.20 4.03 -1.63
CA GLN A 181 10.43 4.64 -2.10
C GLN A 181 10.15 6.08 -2.55
N ALA A 182 11.05 7.01 -2.22
CA ALA A 182 11.01 8.36 -2.79
C ALA A 182 11.21 8.30 -4.31
N THR A 183 10.36 9.02 -5.04
CA THR A 183 10.50 9.15 -6.50
C THR A 183 11.58 10.15 -6.86
N SER A 184 11.93 11.09 -5.97
CA SER A 184 13.04 12.02 -6.19
C SER A 184 14.39 11.28 -6.23
N ARG A 185 15.28 11.72 -7.12
CA ARG A 185 16.70 11.37 -6.99
C ARG A 185 17.21 12.18 -5.81
N LYS A 186 17.73 11.56 -4.75
CA LYS A 186 18.66 12.30 -3.88
C LYS A 186 19.77 12.79 -4.80
N ARG A 187 19.87 14.10 -5.06
CA ARG A 187 21.12 14.65 -5.57
C ARG A 187 22.15 14.27 -4.50
N ARG A 188 23.05 13.34 -4.80
CA ARG A 188 24.31 13.28 -4.09
C ARG A 188 24.95 14.62 -4.43
N PHE A 189 24.86 15.60 -3.54
CA PHE A 189 25.83 16.68 -3.52
C PHE A 189 27.16 15.98 -3.22
N LEU A 190 27.88 15.54 -4.27
CA LEU A 190 29.33 15.53 -4.17
C LEU A 190 29.67 17.01 -4.08
N GLY A 191 29.95 17.49 -2.88
CA GLY A 191 30.58 18.78 -2.71
C GLY A 191 31.91 18.73 -3.43
N LEU A 192 32.00 19.32 -4.62
CA LEU A 192 33.27 19.77 -5.14
C LEU A 192 33.68 20.95 -4.25
N PHE A 193 34.52 20.67 -3.25
CA PHE A 193 35.36 21.72 -2.69
C PHE A 193 36.41 22.06 -3.75
N THR A 194 36.14 23.06 -4.57
CA THR A 194 37.21 23.71 -5.33
C THR A 194 37.98 24.56 -4.34
N LEU A 195 39.10 24.04 -3.85
CA LEU A 195 40.05 24.78 -3.04
C LEU A 195 40.70 25.83 -3.95
N CYS A 196 40.17 27.06 -3.97
CA CYS A 196 40.93 28.21 -4.43
C CYS A 196 41.99 28.53 -3.37
N CYS A 197 43.16 27.91 -3.49
CA CYS A 197 44.37 28.52 -2.95
C CYS A 197 44.90 29.50 -4.00
N LEU A 198 44.56 30.77 -3.81
CA LEU A 198 45.53 31.86 -4.01
C LEU A 198 46.69 31.64 -3.02
N ILE A 199 47.91 31.96 -3.47
CA ILE A 199 49.23 32.13 -2.82
C ILE A 199 50.22 31.55 -3.85
N SER A 200 51.14 32.27 -4.50
CA SER A 200 51.63 33.64 -4.47
C SER A 200 52.35 33.90 -5.79
#